data_AF-A0A7Z6QR37-F1
#
_entry.id   AF-A0A7Z6QR37-F1
#
_cell.length_a   1.000
_cell.length_b   1.000
_cell.length_c   1.000
_cell.angle_alpha   90.00
_cell.angle_beta   90.00
_cell.angle_gamma   90.00
#
_symmetry.space_group_name_H-M   'P 1'
#
loop_
_entity.id
_entity.type
_entity.pdbx_description
1 polymer ?
#
loop_
_entity_poly.entity_id
_entity_poly.type
_entity_poly.pdbx_seq_one_letter_code
_entity_poly.pdbx_strand_id
1 'polypeptide(L)' 'MSLQEYCRNCRAPLSADGTHDRLCGHCSYLAADYRLYDDLREEGYMPYQAKLMCGLADPPDPDHE' A
#
# COMPACT_ATOMS: atom_id res chain seq x y z
N MET A 1 8.04 13.20 -4.32
CA MET A 1 7.48 12.22 -3.38
C MET A 1 6.53 12.93 -2.42
N SER A 2 5.24 12.99 -2.80
CA SER A 2 4.20 13.49 -1.90
C SER A 2 3.93 12.40 -0.87
N LEU A 3 4.26 12.66 0.40
CA LEU A 3 3.91 11.78 1.50
C LEU A 3 2.40 11.56 1.45
N GLN A 4 1.98 10.30 1.47
CA GLN A 4 0.56 9.97 1.45
C GLN A 4 0.00 10.27 2.84
N GLU A 5 -0.45 11.51 3.04
CA GLU A 5 -0.94 12.05 4.32
C GLU A 5 -2.31 11.49 4.73
N TYR A 6 -2.94 10.66 3.88
CA TYR A 6 -4.29 10.16 4.07
C TYR A 6 -4.39 8.68 3.71
N CYS A 7 -5.20 7.93 4.47
CA CYS A 7 -5.50 6.53 4.17
C CYS A 7 -6.32 6.43 2.87
N ARG A 8 -5.91 5.59 1.92
CA ARG A 8 -6.65 5.40 0.66
C ARG A 8 -8.06 4.80 0.84
N ASN A 9 -8.30 4.08 1.93
CA ASN A 9 -9.59 3.44 2.20
C ASN A 9 -10.55 4.39 2.92
N CYS A 10 -10.18 4.90 4.11
CA CYS A 10 -11.07 5.72 4.92
C CYS A 10 -10.83 7.24 4.80
N ARG A 11 -9.80 7.67 4.05
CA ARG A 11 -9.35 9.06 3.93
C ARG A 11 -8.98 9.74 5.25
N ALA A 12 -8.87 8.98 6.34
CA ALA A 12 -8.41 9.52 7.62
C ALA A 12 -6.93 9.97 7.49
N PRO A 13 -6.54 11.04 8.19
CA PRO A 13 -5.15 11.51 8.19
C PRO A 13 -4.24 10.43 8.77
N LEU A 14 -3.16 10.12 8.06
CA LEU A 14 -2.11 9.24 8.53
C LEU A 14 -1.05 10.08 9.26
N SER A 15 -0.65 9.64 10.45
CA SER A 15 0.38 10.33 11.22
C SER A 15 1.69 10.37 10.41
N ALA A 16 2.16 11.59 10.11
CA ALA A 16 3.42 11.83 9.40
C ALA A 16 4.67 11.54 10.25
N ASP A 17 4.48 11.17 11.52
CA ASP A 17 5.51 11.04 12.53
C ASP A 17 6.25 9.69 12.39
N GLY A 18 7.11 9.59 11.36
CA GLY A 18 8.30 8.73 11.18
C GLY A 18 8.20 7.21 11.37
N THR A 19 7.41 6.76 12.32
CA THR A 19 6.98 5.40 12.60
C THR A 19 5.90 5.03 11.58
N HIS A 20 6.32 4.35 10.53
CA HIS A 20 5.45 3.84 9.47
C HIS A 20 4.54 2.76 10.05
N ASP A 21 3.45 3.17 10.69
CA ASP A 21 2.40 2.24 11.09
C ASP A 21 1.88 1.56 9.82
N ARG A 22 2.06 0.23 9.75
CA ARG A 22 1.67 -0.55 8.56
C ARG A 22 0.18 -0.38 8.27
N LEU A 23 -0.61 -0.12 9.31
CA LEU A 23 -2.05 -0.02 9.27
C LEU A 23 -2.49 1.41 9.60
N CYS A 24 -3.57 1.85 8.99
CA CYS A 24 -4.27 3.06 9.38
C CYS A 24 -4.82 2.90 10.81
N GLY A 25 -4.47 3.80 11.73
CA GLY A 25 -4.96 3.75 13.10
C GLY A 25 -6.48 3.90 13.26
N HIS A 26 -7.22 4.24 12.19
CA HIS A 26 -8.68 4.42 12.23
C HIS A 26 -9.46 3.23 11.65
N CYS A 27 -9.01 2.65 10.55
CA CYS A 27 -9.73 1.56 9.87
C CYS A 27 -8.92 0.26 9.79
N SER A 28 -7.72 0.24 10.39
CA SER A 28 -6.77 -0.87 10.35
C SER A 28 -6.47 -1.38 8.94
N TYR A 29 -6.60 -0.50 7.94
CA TYR A 29 -6.30 -0.81 6.54
C TYR A 29 -4.83 -0.52 6.24
N LEU A 30 -4.19 -1.33 5.39
CA LEU A 30 -2.78 -1.24 5.04
C LEU A 30 -2.47 0.14 4.45
N ALA A 31 -1.76 0.98 5.20
CA ALA A 31 -1.46 2.36 4.81
C ALA A 31 0.01 2.50 4.38
N ALA A 32 0.93 1.83 5.06
CA ALA A 32 2.34 1.83 4.67
C ALA A 32 2.59 1.06 3.36
N ASP A 33 1.81 0.01 3.10
CA ASP A 33 1.94 -0.78 1.87
C ASP A 33 1.57 0.02 0.61
N TYR A 34 0.74 1.08 0.73
CA TYR A 34 0.50 1.96 -0.41
C TYR A 34 1.66 2.90 -0.72
N ARG A 35 2.44 3.30 0.29
CA ARG A 35 3.68 4.07 0.03
C ARG A 35 4.68 3.23 -0.75
N LEU A 36 4.89 1.98 -0.31
CA LEU A 36 5.74 1.03 -1.03
C LEU A 36 5.18 0.75 -2.44
N TYR A 37 3.86 0.63 -2.57
CA TYR A 37 3.20 0.48 -3.87
C TYR A 37 3.44 1.68 -4.79
N ASP A 38 3.32 2.92 -4.30
CA ASP A 38 3.61 4.11 -5.10
C ASP A 38 5.10 4.20 -5.45
N ASP A 39 6.01 3.87 -4.53
CA ASP A 39 7.45 3.83 -4.81
C ASP A 39 7.76 2.84 -5.93
N LEU A 40 7.19 1.63 -5.88
CA LEU A 40 7.26 0.64 -6.95
C LEU A 40 6.60 1.12 -8.25
N ARG A 41 5.50 1.89 -8.17
CA ARG A 41 4.88 2.51 -9.35
C ARG A 41 5.80 3.54 -9.98
N GLU A 42 6.45 4.37 -9.17
CA GLU A 42 7.42 5.39 -9.60
C GLU A 42 8.69 4.74 -10.18
N GLU A 43 9.13 3.59 -9.64
CA GLU A 43 10.24 2.78 -10.17
C GLU A 43 9.89 2.08 -11.50
N GLY A 44 8.61 2.01 -11.86
CA GLY A 44 8.13 1.50 -13.15
C GLY A 44 7.50 0.10 -13.11
N TYR A 45 7.24 -0.45 -11.92
CA TYR A 45 6.55 -1.73 -11.79
C TYR A 45 5.10 -1.63 -12.24
N MET A 46 4.60 -2.72 -12.83
CA MET A 46 3.19 -2.82 -13.20
C MET A 46 2.29 -2.81 -11.96
N PRO A 47 1.05 -2.28 -12.04
CA PRO A 47 0.16 -2.14 -10.89
C PRO A 47 -0.07 -3.45 -10.15
N TYR A 48 -0.18 -4.54 -10.88
CA TYR A 48 -0.38 -5.85 -10.29
C TYR A 48 0.87 -6.36 -9.56
N GLN A 49 2.05 -6.25 -10.20
CA GLN A 49 3.32 -6.64 -9.58
C GLN A 49 3.61 -5.82 -8.31
N ALA A 50 3.39 -4.51 -8.35
CA ALA A 50 3.56 -3.66 -7.18
C ALA A 50 2.63 -4.09 -6.03
N LYS A 51 1.36 -4.42 -6.32
CA LYS A 51 0.44 -4.94 -5.29
C LYS A 51 0.91 -6.26 -4.70
N LEU A 52 1.40 -7.20 -5.51
CA LEU A 52 1.92 -8.48 -5.04
C LEU A 52 3.12 -8.29 -4.10
N MET A 53 4.07 -7.43 -4.49
CA MET A 53 5.27 -7.14 -3.69
C MET A 53 4.93 -6.48 -2.34
N CYS A 54 3.84 -5.72 -2.29
CA CYS A 54 3.33 -5.11 -1.07
C CYS A 54 2.30 -5.97 -0.32
N GLY A 55 2.06 -7.23 -0.73
CA GLY A 55 1.03 -8.08 -0.13
C GLY A 55 -0.40 -7.51 -0.21
N LEU A 56 -0.64 -6.55 -1.11
CA LEU A 56 -1.94 -5.92 -1.37
C LEU A 56 -2.80 -6.72 -2.36
N ALA A 57 -2.19 -7.69 -3.03
CA ALA A 57 -2.88 -8.65 -3.87
C ALA A 57 -2.34 -10.04 -3.55
N ASP A 58 -3.21 -11.03 -3.65
CA ASP A 58 -2.80 -12.42 -3.62
C ASP A 58 -2.25 -12.82 -5.00
N PRO A 59 -1.15 -13.60 -5.07
CA PRO A 59 -0.71 -14.19 -6.32
C PRO A 59 -1.86 -14.98 -6.96
N PRO A 60 -1.96 -15.01 -8.30
CA PRO A 60 -2.95 -15.86 -8.92
C PRO A 60 -2.61 -17.30 -8.55
N ASP A 61 -3.58 -18.01 -7.98
CA ASP A 61 -3.39 -19.41 -7.60
C ASP A 61 -3.05 -20.21 -8.87
N PRO A 62 -1.88 -20.84 -8.95
CA PRO A 62 -1.44 -21.53 -10.17
C PRO A 62 -2.32 -22.75 -10.51
N ASP A 63 -3.20 -23.18 -9.60
CA ASP A 63 -4.12 -24.31 -9.76
C ASP A 63 -5.56 -23.88 -10.13
N HIS A 64 -5.83 -22.59 -10.38
CA HIS A 64 -7.14 -22.14 -10.87
C HIS A 64 -7.16 -22.12 -12.41
N GLU A 65 -7.32 -23.31 -13.00
CA GLU A 65 -7.61 -23.53 -14.43
C GLU A 65 -9.08 -23.24 -14.81
#